data_AF-A0A259NA21-F1
#
_entry.id   AF-A0A259NA21-F1
#
_cell.length_a   1.000
_cell.length_b   1.000
_cell.length_c   1.000
_cell.angle_alpha   90.00
_cell.angle_beta   90.00
_cell.angle_gamma   90.00
#
_symmetry.space_group_name_H-M   'P 1'
#
loop_
_entity.id
_entity.type
_entity.pdbx_description
1 polymer ?
#
loop_
_entity_poly.entity_id
_entity_poly.type
_entity_poly.pdbx_seq_one_letter_code
_entity_poly.pdbx_strand_id
1 'polypeptide(L)'
;MAAPITYRLHVDGLSCPFCAYGLEKKLGEVDGVQSLETNIKDGTVTVTMKDGAPLSEVSAKQAVKAAGFSLRKLEPVQSAPAGQTK
;
A
#
# COMPACT_ATOMS: atom_id res chain seq x y z
N MET A 1 -23.46 -2.38 -0.86
CA MET A 1 -22.39 -2.54 -1.86
C MET A 1 -21.22 -1.76 -1.30
N ALA A 2 -20.20 -2.46 -0.85
CA ALA A 2 -19.16 -1.85 -0.03
C ALA A 2 -17.97 -1.41 -0.91
N ALA A 3 -17.37 -0.29 -0.53
CA ALA A 3 -16.36 0.39 -1.32
C ALA A 3 -14.98 -0.20 -0.99
N PRO A 4 -14.19 -0.59 -2.00
CA PRO A 4 -12.95 -1.30 -1.76
C PRO A 4 -11.85 -0.43 -1.13
N ILE A 5 -11.30 -1.02 -0.07
CA ILE A 5 -10.06 -0.81 0.71
C ILE A 5 -8.81 -0.09 0.08
N THR A 6 -8.83 0.96 -0.74
CA THR A 6 -7.59 1.59 -1.26
C THR A 6 -6.70 2.35 -0.24
N TYR A 7 -5.39 2.09 -0.31
CA TYR A 7 -4.29 2.81 0.35
C TYR A 7 -3.22 3.23 -0.66
N ARG A 8 -2.61 4.39 -0.47
CA ARG A 8 -1.51 4.90 -1.28
C ARG A 8 -0.26 5.00 -0.42
N LEU A 9 0.75 4.23 -0.76
CA LEU A 9 2.00 4.11 -0.06
C LEU A 9 3.08 4.79 -0.90
N HIS A 10 3.72 5.81 -0.35
CA HIS A 10 4.92 6.41 -0.90
C HIS A 10 6.10 5.60 -0.41
N VAL A 11 6.87 5.01 -1.31
CA VAL A 11 8.01 4.18 -0.96
C VAL A 11 9.27 4.68 -1.66
N ASP A 12 10.35 4.74 -0.89
CA ASP A 12 11.66 5.10 -1.40
C ASP A 12 12.41 3.82 -1.84
N GLY A 13 13.19 3.92 -2.92
CA GLY A 13 13.97 2.80 -3.44
C GLY A 13 13.30 1.97 -4.56
N LEU A 14 12.15 2.39 -5.10
CA LEU A 14 11.59 1.86 -6.36
C LEU A 14 12.39 2.35 -7.58
N SER A 15 13.70 2.09 -7.61
CA SER A 15 14.57 2.43 -8.76
C SER A 15 14.79 1.27 -9.74
N CYS A 16 14.28 0.08 -9.43
CA CYS A 16 14.49 -1.10 -10.27
C CYS A 16 13.16 -1.78 -10.62
N PRO A 17 12.87 -2.04 -11.91
CA PRO A 17 11.64 -2.71 -12.34
C PRO A 17 11.51 -4.12 -11.77
N PHE A 18 12.63 -4.84 -11.58
CA PHE A 18 12.62 -6.15 -10.95
C PHE A 18 12.20 -6.10 -9.47
N CYS A 19 12.63 -5.06 -8.74
CA CYS A 19 12.27 -4.89 -7.33
C CYS A 19 10.77 -4.58 -7.18
N ALA A 20 10.23 -3.71 -8.05
CA ALA A 20 8.80 -3.40 -8.07
C ALA A 20 7.93 -4.65 -8.34
N TYR A 21 8.32 -5.45 -9.33
CA TYR A 21 7.59 -6.67 -9.68
C TYR A 21 7.58 -7.70 -8.55
N GLY A 22 8.72 -7.85 -7.86
CA GLY A 22 8.83 -8.71 -6.68
C GLY A 22 7.94 -8.24 -5.52
N LEU A 23 7.89 -6.93 -5.30
CA LEU A 23 7.04 -6.29 -4.30
C LEU A 23 5.55 -6.52 -4.58
N GLU A 24 5.11 -6.30 -5.82
CA GLU A 24 3.71 -6.53 -6.24
C GLU A 24 3.28 -7.97 -6.02
N LYS A 25 4.11 -8.93 -6.41
CA LYS A 25 3.80 -10.34 -6.15
C LYS A 25 3.67 -10.62 -4.66
N LYS A 26 4.59 -10.10 -3.84
CA LYS A 26 4.59 -10.32 -2.39
C LYS A 26 3.37 -9.70 -1.72
N LEU A 27 3.01 -8.48 -2.11
CA LEU A 27 1.82 -7.79 -1.64
C LEU A 27 0.55 -8.50 -2.15
N GLY A 28 0.58 -9.08 -3.36
CA GLY A 28 -0.58 -9.75 -3.94
C GLY A 28 -0.92 -11.06 -3.25
N GLU A 29 0.08 -11.68 -2.61
CA GLU A 29 -0.10 -12.83 -1.73
C GLU A 29 -0.62 -12.45 -0.33
N VAL A 30 -0.66 -11.16 0.03
CA VAL A 30 -1.21 -10.72 1.32
C VAL A 30 -2.72 -10.97 1.34
N ASP A 31 -3.17 -11.71 2.35
CA ASP A 31 -4.58 -11.98 2.55
C ASP A 31 -5.36 -10.68 2.74
N GLY A 32 -6.38 -10.49 1.92
CA GLY A 32 -7.15 -9.25 1.86
C GLY A 32 -6.78 -8.32 0.71
N VAL A 33 -5.68 -8.50 -0.02
CA VAL A 33 -5.40 -7.69 -1.22
C VAL A 33 -6.34 -8.08 -2.36
N GLN A 34 -6.96 -7.08 -2.97
CA GLN A 34 -7.81 -7.20 -4.15
C GLN A 34 -7.09 -6.75 -5.41
N SER A 35 -6.36 -5.64 -5.35
CA SER A 35 -5.59 -5.11 -6.48
C SER A 35 -4.39 -4.31 -6.00
N LEU A 36 -3.35 -4.27 -6.83
CA LEU A 36 -2.12 -3.53 -6.57
C LEU A 36 -1.76 -2.78 -7.83
N GLU A 37 -1.32 -1.54 -7.65
CA GLU A 37 -0.87 -0.71 -8.75
C GLU A 37 0.37 0.06 -8.31
N THR A 38 1.51 -0.26 -8.92
CA THR A 38 2.79 0.35 -8.59
C THR A 38 3.16 1.37 -9.65
N ASN A 39 3.48 2.58 -9.20
CA ASN A 39 3.98 3.63 -10.06
C ASN A 39 5.47 3.90 -9.74
N ILE A 40 6.35 3.20 -10.46
CA ILE A 40 7.80 3.35 -10.35
C ILE A 40 8.25 4.77 -10.71
N LYS A 41 7.55 5.44 -11.63
CA LYS A 41 7.89 6.81 -12.06
C LYS A 41 7.73 7.83 -10.94
N ASP A 42 6.72 7.63 -10.10
CA ASP A 42 6.35 8.53 -9.01
C ASP A 42 6.82 8.01 -7.64
N GLY A 43 7.30 6.76 -7.57
CA GLY A 43 7.69 6.11 -6.32
C GLY A 43 6.51 5.78 -5.40
N THR A 44 5.34 5.54 -5.98
CA THR A 44 4.09 5.29 -5.24
C THR A 44 3.53 3.91 -5.51
N VAL A 45 2.89 3.31 -4.50
CA VAL A 45 2.22 2.00 -4.57
C VAL A 45 0.81 2.15 -4.06
N THR A 46 -0.16 1.88 -4.91
CA THR A 46 -1.57 1.87 -4.56
C THR A 46 -1.98 0.43 -4.29
N VAL A 47 -2.57 0.20 -3.12
CA VAL A 47 -2.99 -1.11 -2.64
C VAL A 47 -4.48 -1.06 -2.37
N THR A 48 -5.25 -1.85 -3.09
CA THR A 48 -6.69 -2.00 -2.91
C THR A 48 -6.96 -3.27 -2.12
N MET A 49 -7.49 -3.11 -0.91
CA MET A 49 -7.92 -4.20 -0.05
C MET A 49 -9.38 -4.60 -0.30
N LYS A 50 -9.72 -5.83 0.05
CA LYS A 50 -11.06 -6.39 0.07
C LYS A 50 -11.84 -5.83 1.27
N ASP A 51 -13.15 -5.82 1.09
CA ASP A 51 -14.09 -5.43 2.13
C ASP A 51 -13.97 -6.29 3.39
N GLY A 52 -13.96 -5.63 4.56
CA GLY A 52 -13.81 -6.29 5.86
C GLY A 52 -12.36 -6.62 6.27
N ALA A 53 -11.36 -6.31 5.46
CA ALA A 53 -9.94 -6.48 5.79
C ALA A 53 -9.17 -5.13 5.78
N PRO A 54 -9.40 -4.25 6.78
CA PRO A 54 -8.68 -2.99 6.84
C PRO A 54 -7.19 -3.22 7.10
N LEU A 55 -6.34 -2.62 6.26
CA LEU A 55 -4.90 -2.62 6.48
C LEU A 55 -4.56 -1.49 7.46
N SER A 56 -4.05 -1.86 8.63
CA SER A 56 -3.55 -0.87 9.58
C SER A 56 -2.23 -0.29 9.11
N GLU A 57 -1.95 0.98 9.41
CA GLU A 57 -0.71 1.65 8.98
C GLU A 57 0.55 0.88 9.44
N VAL A 58 0.48 0.29 10.63
CA VAL A 58 1.56 -0.52 11.20
C VAL A 58 1.82 -1.78 10.37
N SER A 59 0.75 -2.49 9.97
CA SER A 59 0.84 -3.69 9.14
C SER A 59 1.35 -3.35 7.74
N ALA A 60 0.86 -2.27 7.15
CA ALA A 60 1.33 -1.76 5.86
C ALA A 60 2.83 -1.45 5.91
N LYS A 61 3.27 -0.73 6.95
CA LYS A 61 4.67 -0.34 7.14
C LYS A 61 5.57 -1.55 7.37
N GLN A 62 5.10 -2.56 8.11
CA GLN A 62 5.82 -3.82 8.27
C GLN A 62 5.91 -4.60 6.97
N ALA A 63 4.83 -4.70 6.20
CA ALA A 63 4.83 -5.40 4.91
C ALA A 63 5.83 -4.75 3.93
N VAL A 64 5.81 -3.43 3.81
CA VAL A 64 6.76 -2.67 2.97
C VAL A 64 8.20 -2.86 3.45
N LYS A 65 8.45 -2.79 4.76
CA LYS A 65 9.78 -3.06 5.34
C LYS A 65 10.25 -4.49 5.09
N ALA A 66 9.36 -5.47 5.24
CA ALA A 66 9.67 -6.89 5.04
C ALA A 66 10.00 -7.20 3.57
N ALA A 67 9.41 -6.45 2.64
CA ALA A 67 9.76 -6.51 1.23
C ALA A 67 11.09 -5.79 0.89
N GLY A 68 11.73 -5.13 1.87
CA GLY A 68 13.01 -4.45 1.69
C GLY A 68 12.90 -2.99 1.24
N PHE A 69 11.71 -2.39 1.32
CA PHE A 69 11.48 -0.99 0.93
C PHE A 69 11.23 -0.09 2.15
N SER A 70 11.41 1.21 1.96
CA SER A 70 11.12 2.20 3.00
C SER A 70 9.83 2.93 2.70
N LEU A 71 8.80 2.70 3.52
CA LEU A 71 7.57 3.49 3.50
C LEU A 71 7.85 4.91 4.01
N ARG A 72 7.82 5.90 3.11
CA ARG A 72 7.85 7.32 3.45
C ARG A 72 6.51 7.80 3.99
N LYS A 73 5.43 7.44 3.30
CA LYS A 73 4.10 7.96 3.59
C LYS A 73 3.06 6.89 3.31
N LEU A 74 2.03 6.84 4.13
CA LEU A 74 0.85 6.06 3.86
C LEU A 74 -0.35 6.99 3.97
N GLU A 75 -1.15 6.99 2.92
CA GLU A 75 -2.43 7.70 2.85
C GLU A 75 -3.52 6.67 2.55
N PRO A 76 -4.43 6.40 3.49
CA PRO A 76 -5.66 5.70 3.13
C PRO A 76 -6.43 6.58 2.15
N VAL A 77 -6.60 6.12 0.90
CA VAL A 77 -7.26 6.88 -0.18
C VAL A 77 -8.76 6.63 -0.21
N GLN A 78 -9.30 6.00 0.83
CA GLN A 78 -10.73 5.83 0.95
C GLN A 78 -11.31 6.72 2.01
N SER A 79 -12.35 7.38 1.54
CA SER A 79 -13.22 8.27 2.26
C SER A 79 -13.73 7.66 3.57
N ALA A 80 -13.07 8.00 4.67
CA ALA A 80 -13.72 8.44 5.90
C ALA A 80 -12.77 9.41 6.64
N PRO A 81 -13.12 10.71 6.74
CA PRO A 81 -12.26 11.75 7.30
C PRO A 81 -12.40 11.83 8.83
N ALA A 82 -11.29 11.81 9.58
CA ALA A 82 -11.07 12.46 10.89
C ALA A 82 -9.84 11.82 11.59
N GLY A 83 -8.88 12.52 12.18
CA GLY A 83 -8.88 13.91 12.60
C GLY A 83 -7.51 14.55 12.48
N GLN A 84 -7.49 15.69 11.79
CA GLN A 84 -6.59 16.77 12.19
C GLN A 84 -7.13 17.34 13.50
N THR A 85 -6.47 17.06 14.61
CA THR A 85 -6.55 17.92 15.80
C THR A 85 -5.17 17.93 16.46
N LYS A 86 -4.44 19.02 16.24
CA LYS A 86 -3.78 19.82 17.28
C LYS A 86 -3.21 21.10 16.69
#